data_AF-A0A2D9KPX7-F1
#
_entry.id   AF-A0A2D9KPX7-F1
#
_cell.length_a   1.000
_cell.length_b   1.000
_cell.length_c   1.000
_cell.angle_alpha   90.00
_cell.angle_beta   90.00
_cell.angle_gamma   90.00
#
_symmetry.space_group_name_H-M   'P 1'
#
loop_
_entity.id
_entity.type
_entity.pdbx_description
1 polymer ?
#
loop_
_entity_poly.entity_id
_entity_poly.type
_entity_poly.pdbx_seq_one_letter_code
_entity_poly.pdbx_strand_id
1 'polypeptide(L)'
;MQIATGIVVFFMIWWVVLLLVLPFNFKSQQACDKGLAKSAPQNFSFKKKALYTTLITVILFTALYIIISADVFSFRALVRQKPLW
;
A
#
# COMPACT_ATOMS: atom_id res chain seq x y z
N MET A 1 -4.83 5.87 -18.96
CA MET A 1 -5.06 4.55 -18.30
C MET A 1 -6.50 4.13 -18.50
N GLN A 2 -6.79 2.86 -18.80
CA GLN A 2 -8.17 2.35 -18.79
C GLN A 2 -8.69 2.32 -17.35
N ILE A 3 -9.99 2.57 -17.15
CA ILE A 3 -10.63 2.61 -15.83
C ILE A 3 -10.43 1.28 -15.09
N ALA A 4 -10.60 0.15 -15.79
CA ALA A 4 -10.35 -1.18 -15.24
C ALA A 4 -8.91 -1.35 -14.74
N THR A 5 -7.92 -0.94 -15.53
CA THR A 5 -6.50 -0.98 -15.12
C THR A 5 -6.24 -0.10 -13.90
N GLY A 6 -6.83 1.10 -13.85
CA GLY A 6 -6.69 2.00 -12.71
C GLY A 6 -7.21 1.38 -11.41
N ILE A 7 -8.38 0.72 -11.46
CA ILE A 7 -8.97 0.03 -10.29
C ILE A 7 -8.08 -1.12 -9.82
N VAL A 8 -7.56 -1.94 -10.74
CA VAL A 8 -6.69 -3.07 -10.39
C VAL A 8 -5.39 -2.59 -9.72
N VAL A 9 -4.77 -1.54 -10.26
CA VAL A 9 -3.55 -0.96 -9.69
C VAL A 9 -3.81 -0.36 -8.31
N PHE A 10 -4.93 0.36 -8.14
CA PHE A 10 -5.34 0.87 -6.83
C PHE A 10 -5.50 -0.26 -5.81
N PHE A 11 -6.18 -1.34 -6.18
CA PHE A 11 -6.40 -2.48 -5.30
C PHE A 11 -5.10 -3.20 -4.92
N MET A 12 -4.19 -3.39 -5.88
CA MET A 12 -2.85 -3.96 -5.63
C MET A 12 -2.05 -3.12 -4.62
N ILE A 13 -1.98 -1.81 -4.83
CA ILE A 13 -1.24 -0.90 -3.92
C ILE A 13 -1.90 -0.90 -2.54
N TRP A 14 -3.24 -0.83 -2.50
CA TRP A 14 -4.00 -0.86 -1.24
C TRP A 14 -3.70 -2.11 -0.41
N TRP A 15 -3.67 -3.29 -1.04
CA TRP A 15 -3.34 -4.55 -0.38
C TRP A 15 -1.92 -4.58 0.16
N VAL A 16 -0.92 -4.15 -0.61
CA VAL A 16 0.48 -4.10 -0.16
C VAL A 16 0.63 -3.13 1.01
N VAL A 17 0.03 -1.94 0.93
CA VAL A 17 0.06 -0.94 2.00
C VAL A 17 -0.63 -1.44 3.26
N LEU A 18 -1.76 -2.15 3.14
CA LEU A 18 -2.46 -2.76 4.27
C LEU A 18 -1.53 -3.69 5.05
N LEU A 19 -0.82 -4.58 4.35
CA LEU A 19 0.13 -5.50 4.96
C LEU A 19 1.34 -4.76 5.55
N LEU A 20 1.80 -3.69 4.90
CA LEU A 20 2.96 -2.91 5.34
C LEU A 20 2.68 -2.08 6.59
N VAL A 21 1.44 -1.61 6.79
CA VAL A 21 1.02 -0.86 7.98
C VAL A 21 0.67 -1.79 9.16
N LEU A 22 0.25 -3.02 8.90
CA LEU A 22 -0.10 -3.98 9.95
C LEU A 22 0.98 -4.19 11.04
N PRO A 23 2.30 -4.25 10.72
CA PRO A 23 3.36 -4.40 11.73
C PRO A 23 3.63 -3.14 12.55
N PHE A 24 3.11 -1.99 12.14
CA PHE A 24 3.24 -0.76 12.91
C PHE A 24 2.19 -0.74 14.02
N ASN A 25 2.62 -0.34 15.21
CA ASN A 25 1.78 -0.20 16.42
C ASN A 25 1.44 -1.53 17.14
N PHE A 26 2.43 -2.38 17.36
CA PHE A 26 2.39 -3.35 18.46
C PHE A 26 2.81 -2.65 19.76
N LYS A 27 1.83 -2.26 20.58
CA LYS A 27 2.08 -1.89 21.98
C LYS A 27 1.78 -3.11 22.86
N SER A 28 2.84 -3.77 23.33
CA SER A 28 2.73 -4.85 24.32
C SER A 28 2.31 -4.27 25.67
N GLN A 29 1.37 -4.93 26.33
CA GLN A 29 0.88 -4.57 27.65
C GLN A 29 1.99 -4.86 28.69
N GLN A 30 2.50 -3.81 29.35
CA GLN A 30 3.52 -3.97 30.41
C GLN A 30 2.93 -4.46 31.74
N ALA A 31 1.64 -4.21 31.98
CA ALA A 31 0.92 -4.69 33.15
C ALA A 31 0.22 -6.01 32.82
N CYS A 32 0.92 -7.10 33.09
CA CYS A 32 0.36 -8.45 33.08
C CYS A 32 -0.21 -8.73 34.47
N ASP A 33 -1.53 -8.75 34.63
CA ASP A 33 -2.12 -9.41 35.81
C ASP A 33 -1.74 -10.90 35.78
N LYS A 34 -1.35 -11.44 36.95
CA LYS A 34 -0.86 -12.82 37.11
C LYS A 34 -1.83 -13.82 36.45
N GLY A 35 -1.50 -14.29 35.24
CA GLY A 35 -2.25 -15.34 34.53
C GLY A 35 -2.56 -15.06 33.05
N LEU A 36 -2.36 -13.84 32.55
CA LEU A 36 -2.58 -13.52 31.13
C LEU A 36 -1.28 -13.64 30.32
N ALA A 37 -1.38 -14.05 29.05
CA ALA A 37 -0.22 -14.06 28.16
C ALA A 37 0.19 -12.61 27.85
N LYS A 38 1.45 -12.26 28.16
CA LYS A 38 2.08 -10.93 27.95
C LYS A 38 2.00 -10.40 26.50
N SER A 39 1.66 -11.29 25.56
CA SER A 39 1.61 -11.06 24.12
C SER A 39 0.27 -10.53 23.60
N ALA A 40 -0.79 -10.53 24.41
CA ALA A 40 -2.12 -10.13 23.97
C ALA A 40 -2.21 -8.58 23.82
N PRO A 41 -2.51 -8.04 22.63
CA PRO A 41 -2.69 -6.61 22.44
C PRO A 41 -3.98 -6.14 23.14
N GLN A 42 -3.86 -5.24 24.11
CA GLN A 42 -4.98 -4.75 24.95
C GLN A 42 -6.16 -4.21 24.14
N ASN A 43 -5.90 -3.53 23.01
CA ASN A 43 -6.90 -2.84 22.21
C ASN A 43 -6.62 -3.01 20.71
N PHE A 44 -7.08 -4.10 20.12
CA PHE A 44 -6.96 -4.33 18.68
C PHE A 44 -8.01 -3.50 17.89
N SER A 45 -7.77 -2.20 17.75
CA SER A 45 -8.67 -1.32 16.99
C SER A 45 -8.40 -1.40 15.47
N PHE A 46 -9.02 -2.36 14.78
CA PHE A 46 -8.89 -2.57 13.32
C PHE A 46 -9.25 -1.32 12.50
N LYS A 47 -10.32 -0.62 12.91
CA LYS A 47 -10.88 0.52 12.18
C LYS A 47 -9.91 1.68 12.01
N LYS A 48 -9.12 1.98 13.06
CA LYS A 48 -8.12 3.06 13.02
C LYS A 48 -7.00 2.71 12.04
N LYS A 49 -6.54 1.44 12.05
CA LYS A 49 -5.49 0.96 11.16
C LYS A 49 -5.91 1.02 9.69
N ALA A 50 -7.15 0.62 9.38
CA ALA A 50 -7.71 0.68 8.02
C ALA A 50 -7.85 2.12 7.49
N LEU A 51 -8.07 3.11 8.35
CA LEU A 51 -8.14 4.51 7.94
C LEU A 51 -6.75 5.04 7.52
N TYR A 52 -5.72 4.73 8.30
CA TYR A 52 -4.33 5.10 7.98
C TYR A 52 -3.85 4.44 6.68
N THR A 53 -4.15 3.15 6.48
CA THR A 53 -3.78 2.46 5.23
C THR A 53 -4.42 3.09 4.01
N THR A 54 -5.69 3.49 4.12
CA THR A 54 -6.42 4.12 3.01
C THR A 54 -5.85 5.49 2.68
N LEU A 55 -5.52 6.31 3.68
CA LEU A 55 -4.92 7.63 3.46
C LEU A 55 -3.56 7.51 2.75
N ILE A 56 -2.69 6.61 3.23
CA ILE A 56 -1.38 6.35 2.62
C ILE A 56 -1.53 5.84 1.19
N THR A 57 -2.45 4.89 0.97
CA THR A 57 -2.72 4.33 -0.36
C THR A 57 -3.17 5.41 -1.34
N VAL A 58 -4.07 6.31 -0.94
CA VAL A 58 -4.55 7.40 -1.80
C VAL A 58 -3.39 8.28 -2.24
N ILE A 59 -2.49 8.66 -1.32
CA ILE A 59 -1.30 9.48 -1.64
C ILE A 59 -0.38 8.76 -2.65
N LEU A 60 -0.06 7.48 -2.41
CA LEU A 60 0.77 6.69 -3.32
C LEU A 60 0.13 6.52 -4.69
N PHE A 61 -1.17 6.23 -4.73
CA PHE A 61 -1.91 6.04 -5.98
C PHE A 61 -1.95 7.33 -6.80
N THR A 62 -2.21 8.48 -6.15
CA THR A 62 -2.19 9.79 -6.83
C THR A 62 -0.81 10.09 -7.41
N ALA A 63 0.27 9.87 -6.65
CA ALA A 63 1.64 10.05 -7.15
C ALA A 63 1.94 9.14 -8.36
N LEU A 64 1.55 7.87 -8.27
CA LEU A 64 1.75 6.88 -9.33
C LEU A 64 0.94 7.23 -10.59
N TYR A 65 -0.30 7.69 -10.43
CA TYR A 65 -1.16 8.11 -11.52
C TYR A 65 -0.55 9.30 -12.29
N ILE A 66 0.03 10.28 -11.59
CA ILE A 66 0.72 11.42 -12.20
C ILE A 66 1.93 10.94 -13.01
N ILE A 67 2.78 10.08 -12.44
CA ILE A 67 3.97 9.53 -13.11
C ILE A 67 3.60 8.78 -14.39
N ILE A 68 2.56 7.95 -14.30
CA ILE A 68 2.02 7.20 -15.43
C ILE A 68 1.50 8.12 -16.53
N SER A 69 0.81 9.20 -16.15
CA SER A 69 0.17 10.11 -17.10
C SER A 69 1.18 11.01 -17.81
N ALA A 70 2.35 11.22 -17.21
CA ALA A 70 3.44 12.01 -17.77
C ALA A 70 4.20 11.30 -18.92
N ASP A 71 3.83 10.06 -19.30
CA ASP A 71 4.41 9.25 -20.39
C ASP A 71 5.97 9.19 -20.39
N VAL A 72 6.58 9.40 -19.21
CA VAL A 72 8.04 9.53 -19.04
C VAL A 72 8.77 8.25 -19.43
N PHE A 73 8.12 7.09 -19.27
CA PHE A 73 8.66 5.78 -19.64
C PHE A 73 7.98 5.27 -20.92
N SER A 74 8.32 5.86 -22.07
CA SER A 74 7.87 5.35 -23.37
C SER A 74 8.66 4.09 -23.75
N PHE A 75 8.21 2.93 -23.25
CA PHE A 75 8.69 1.62 -23.72
C PHE A 75 8.46 1.45 -25.23
N ARG A 76 7.42 2.11 -25.76
CA ARG A 76 7.13 2.19 -27.20
C ARG A 76 8.20 2.94 -27.98
N ALA A 77 8.78 4.02 -27.42
CA ALA A 77 9.88 4.73 -28.04
C ALA A 77 11.16 3.88 -28.08
N LEU A 78 11.45 3.15 -27.01
CA LEU A 78 12.62 2.26 -26.93
C LEU A 78 12.52 1.06 -27.89
N VAL A 79 11.34 0.44 -28.01
CA VAL A 79 11.12 -0.70 -28.91
C VAL A 79 11.10 -0.27 -30.38
N ARG A 80 10.58 0.91 -30.71
CA ARG A 80 10.56 1.43 -32.09
C ARG A 80 11.96 1.82 -32.59
N GLN A 81 12.95 1.94 -31.71
CA GLN A 81 14.30 2.39 -32.06
C GLN A 81 15.25 1.29 -32.58
N LYS A 82 14.78 0.06 -32.84
CA LYS A 82 15.70 -1.02 -33.27
C LYS A 82 15.15 -1.99 -34.33
N PRO A 83 15.21 -1.64 -35.63
CA PRO A 83 15.55 -2.58 -36.68
C PRO A 83 17.08 -2.54 -36.88
N LEU A 84 17.80 -3.57 -36.40
CA LEU A 84 19.24 -3.72 -36.67
C LEU A 84 19.57 -4.98 -37.48
N TRP A 85 18.56 -5.59 -38.11
CA TRP A 85 18.69 -6.54 -39.21
C TRP A 85 17.37 -6.60 -39.97
#